data_AF-R9M8Z2-F1
#
_entry.id   AF-R9M8Z2-F1
#
_cell.length_a   1.000
_cell.length_b   1.000
_cell.length_c   1.000
_cell.angle_alpha   90.00
_cell.angle_beta   90.00
_cell.angle_gamma   90.00
#
_symmetry.space_group_name_H-M   'P 1'
#
loop_
_entity.id
_entity.type
_entity.pdbx_description
1 polymer ?
#
loop_
_entity_poly.entity_id
_entity_poly.type
_entity_poly.pdbx_seq_one_letter_code
_entity_poly.pdbx_strand_id
1 'polypeptide(L)'
;MKKQQESGILPWALLTVPVLWAAAIMAYAYEDGMNIFDLLGRFTVLVERPFAIGWTAHTPKFMLIGLFLYGGAAALYLSTKENRRPGEEHGSARWGSPRQLCAKYRDKDPMKNTILTQNVRMGLNGKKHRRNLLQIVIGGSGAGKTRFFCKPNLMQANCSFLVTDPKGEMLRAVAPLLIQKGYIIKVFDLIDPANSDAFNPFPYIRDDKDAMKLVHNLIRNTTPKNASNNDPFWESATRSHTNTIPQGVKLCGR
;
A
#
# COMPACT_ATOMS: atom_id res chain seq x y z
N MET A 1 -9.27 -2.77 22.87
CA MET A 1 -8.18 -3.69 22.44
C MET A 1 -8.65 -5.10 22.75
N LYS A 2 -9.25 -5.81 21.78
CA LYS A 2 -9.54 -7.24 21.96
C LYS A 2 -8.22 -7.97 21.73
N LYS A 3 -7.74 -8.72 22.72
CA LYS A 3 -6.61 -9.65 22.58
C LYS A 3 -6.88 -10.48 21.33
N GLN A 4 -6.07 -10.31 20.29
CA GLN A 4 -5.93 -11.36 19.29
C GLN A 4 -5.36 -12.54 20.07
N GLN A 5 -6.23 -13.47 20.40
CA GLN A 5 -5.85 -14.74 20.96
C GLN A 5 -4.95 -15.39 19.93
N GLU A 6 -3.65 -15.44 20.23
CA GLU A 6 -2.70 -16.26 19.51
C GLU A 6 -3.29 -17.67 19.51
N SER A 7 -3.90 -18.05 18.39
CA SER A 7 -4.26 -19.45 18.13
C SER A 7 -2.95 -20.14 17.81
N GLY A 8 -2.16 -20.36 18.87
CA GLY A 8 -0.87 -21.02 18.79
C GLY A 8 -1.00 -22.46 18.32
N ILE A 9 0.15 -23.10 18.12
CA ILE A 9 0.29 -24.48 17.68
C ILE A 9 -0.29 -25.48 18.71
N LEU A 10 -0.47 -25.05 19.97
CA LEU A 10 -0.89 -25.86 21.11
C LEU A 10 -2.22 -26.64 20.92
N PRO A 11 -3.35 -26.02 20.50
CA PRO A 11 -4.58 -26.76 20.20
C PRO A 11 -4.43 -27.79 19.07
N TRP A 12 -3.60 -27.51 18.06
CA TRP A 12 -3.32 -28.46 16.97
C TRP A 12 -2.47 -29.63 17.46
N ALA A 13 -1.52 -29.38 18.36
CA ALA A 13 -0.73 -30.43 19.00
C ALA A 13 -1.59 -31.33 19.89
N LEU A 14 -2.50 -30.76 20.69
CA LEU A 14 -3.40 -31.53 21.57
C LEU A 14 -4.36 -32.44 20.79
N LEU A 15 -4.81 -32.01 19.62
CA LEU A 15 -5.68 -32.79 18.74
C LEU A 15 -4.97 -33.99 18.07
N THR A 16 -3.64 -34.06 18.09
CA THR A 16 -2.92 -35.25 17.60
C THR A 16 -3.12 -36.47 18.50
N VAL A 17 -3.33 -36.27 19.80
CA VAL A 17 -3.53 -37.34 20.79
C VAL A 17 -4.77 -38.18 20.50
N PRO A 18 -5.99 -37.61 20.32
CA PRO A 18 -7.17 -38.39 19.96
C PRO A 18 -7.08 -39.00 18.55
N VAL A 19 -6.37 -38.36 17.62
CA VAL A 19 -6.14 -38.91 16.26
C VAL A 19 -5.29 -40.18 16.32
N LEU A 20 -4.20 -40.16 17.09
CA LEU A 20 -3.34 -41.32 17.28
C LEU A 20 -4.06 -42.44 18.04
N TRP A 21 -4.88 -42.09 19.04
CA TRP A 21 -5.71 -43.05 19.77
C TRP A 21 -6.76 -43.72 18.89
N ALA A 22 -7.48 -42.95 18.06
CA ALA A 22 -8.45 -43.49 17.11
C ALA A 22 -7.78 -44.38 16.04
N ALA A 23 -6.60 -43.99 15.57
CA ALA A 23 -5.80 -44.79 14.64
C ALA A 23 -5.33 -46.12 15.28
N ALA A 24 -5.00 -46.12 16.57
CA ALA A 24 -4.61 -47.32 17.30
C ALA A 24 -5.79 -48.30 17.46
N ILE A 25 -7.00 -47.80 17.73
CA ILE A 25 -8.21 -48.63 17.81
C ILE A 25 -8.59 -49.18 16.44
N MET A 26 -8.51 -48.38 15.37
CA MET A 26 -8.72 -48.88 14.01
C MET A 26 -7.72 -49.98 13.61
N ALA A 27 -6.46 -49.85 14.04
CA ALA A 27 -5.45 -50.87 13.78
C ALA A 27 -5.67 -52.17 14.58
N TYR A 28 -6.32 -52.07 15.74
CA TYR A 28 -6.72 -53.23 16.55
C TYR A 28 -7.98 -53.90 15.99
N ALA A 29 -8.87 -53.12 15.36
CA ALA A 29 -10.07 -53.62 14.69
C ALA A 29 -9.81 -54.33 13.35
N TYR A 30 -8.60 -54.17 12.79
CA TYR A 30 -8.23 -54.63 11.45
C TYR A 30 -7.72 -56.08 11.45
N GLU A 31 -8.28 -56.91 10.57
CA GLU A 31 -7.80 -58.25 10.20
C GLU A 31 -7.75 -58.35 8.67
N ASP A 32 -6.82 -59.15 8.15
CA ASP A 32 -6.58 -59.31 6.72
C ASP A 32 -7.82 -59.90 6.02
N GLY A 33 -8.33 -59.20 5.00
CA GLY A 33 -9.51 -59.59 4.22
C GLY A 33 -10.82 -58.88 4.57
N MET A 34 -10.82 -57.99 5.57
CA MET A 34 -12.01 -57.19 5.90
C MET A 34 -12.28 -56.05 4.92
N ASN A 35 -13.58 -55.80 4.69
CA ASN A 35 -14.03 -54.66 3.93
C ASN A 35 -14.12 -53.40 4.82
N ILE A 36 -14.14 -52.21 4.22
CA ILE A 36 -14.14 -50.93 4.98
C ILE A 36 -15.36 -50.81 5.90
N PHE A 37 -16.51 -51.33 5.48
CA PHE A 37 -17.74 -51.32 6.28
C PHE A 37 -17.67 -52.23 7.51
N ASP A 38 -17.00 -53.38 7.39
CA ASP A 38 -16.80 -54.32 8.50
C ASP A 38 -15.83 -53.73 9.53
N LEU A 39 -14.78 -53.07 9.05
CA LEU A 39 -13.82 -52.34 9.89
C LEU A 39 -14.50 -51.23 10.68
N LEU A 40 -15.38 -50.45 10.04
CA LEU A 40 -16.14 -49.38 10.70
C LEU A 40 -17.12 -49.95 11.75
N GLY A 41 -17.76 -51.09 11.46
CA GLY A 41 -18.65 -51.77 12.40
C GLY A 41 -17.92 -52.34 13.62
N ARG A 42 -16.69 -52.83 13.47
CA ARG A 42 -15.85 -53.26 14.61
C ARG A 42 -15.27 -52.07 15.39
N PHE A 43 -14.95 -50.99 14.69
CA PHE A 43 -14.46 -49.76 15.33
C PHE A 43 -15.48 -49.18 16.31
N THR A 44 -16.77 -49.11 15.94
CA THR A 44 -17.81 -48.57 16.84
C THR A 44 -17.95 -49.38 18.13
N VAL A 45 -17.88 -50.71 18.04
CA VAL A 45 -17.91 -51.62 19.21
C VAL A 45 -16.65 -51.46 20.08
N LEU A 46 -15.49 -51.22 19.46
CA LEU A 46 -14.23 -51.07 20.19
C LEU A 46 -14.04 -49.67 20.80
N VAL A 47 -14.70 -48.64 20.26
CA VAL A 47 -14.75 -47.29 20.87
C VAL A 47 -15.46 -47.31 22.22
N GLU A 48 -16.43 -48.21 22.44
CA GLU A 48 -17.08 -48.42 23.75
C GLU A 48 -16.14 -49.03 24.81
N ARG A 49 -14.97 -49.54 24.40
CA ARG A 49 -13.93 -50.09 25.28
C ARG A 49 -12.61 -49.33 25.13
N PRO A 50 -12.54 -48.07 25.61
CA PRO A 50 -11.46 -47.13 25.29
C PRO A 50 -10.06 -47.53 25.80
N PHE A 51 -9.97 -48.46 26.75
CA PHE A 51 -8.73 -48.91 27.38
C PHE A 51 -8.25 -50.31 26.93
N ALA A 52 -8.99 -50.99 26.04
CA ALA A 52 -8.65 -52.33 25.56
C ALA A 52 -7.83 -52.28 24.26
N ILE A 53 -6.71 -51.54 24.27
CA ILE A 53 -5.86 -51.36 23.09
C ILE A 53 -4.80 -52.45 23.06
N GLY A 54 -4.88 -53.37 22.10
CA GLY A 54 -3.82 -54.32 21.80
C GLY A 54 -2.87 -53.76 20.75
N TRP A 55 -1.55 -53.92 20.97
CA TRP A 55 -0.57 -53.53 19.98
C TRP A 55 -0.49 -54.59 18.87
N THR A 56 -0.74 -54.20 17.62
CA THR A 56 -0.66 -55.08 16.45
C THR A 56 0.47 -54.64 15.53
N ALA A 57 0.91 -55.52 14.61
CA ALA A 57 1.93 -55.17 13.62
C ALA A 57 1.49 -54.02 12.67
N HIS A 58 0.18 -53.77 12.58
CA HIS A 58 -0.40 -52.74 11.72
C HIS A 58 -0.56 -51.37 12.41
N THR A 59 -0.47 -51.31 13.75
CA THR A 59 -0.62 -50.07 14.54
C THR A 59 0.27 -48.92 14.08
N PRO A 60 1.58 -49.12 13.78
CA PRO A 60 2.44 -48.02 13.31
C PRO A 60 2.02 -47.47 11.94
N LYS A 61 1.55 -48.33 11.02
CA LYS A 61 1.12 -47.91 9.67
C LYS A 61 -0.16 -47.07 9.73
N PHE A 62 -1.13 -47.48 10.54
CA PHE A 62 -2.38 -46.74 10.72
C PHE A 62 -2.17 -45.40 11.44
N MET A 63 -1.28 -45.33 12.43
CA MET A 63 -0.93 -44.06 13.10
C MET A 63 -0.27 -43.06 12.13
N LEU A 64 0.63 -43.52 11.26
CA LEU A 64 1.26 -42.66 10.24
C LEU A 64 0.25 -42.13 9.23
N ILE A 65 -0.67 -42.97 8.76
CA ILE A 65 -1.75 -42.55 7.84
C ILE A 65 -2.68 -41.54 8.53
N GLY A 66 -3.08 -41.80 9.78
CA GLY A 66 -3.92 -40.89 10.56
C GLY A 66 -3.27 -39.53 10.78
N LEU A 67 -1.98 -39.50 11.10
CA LEU A 67 -1.23 -38.26 11.27
C LEU A 67 -1.07 -37.50 9.94
N PHE A 68 -0.85 -38.20 8.83
CA PHE A 68 -0.75 -37.60 7.50
C PHE A 68 -2.07 -36.95 7.06
N LEU A 69 -3.19 -37.65 7.24
CA LEU A 69 -4.53 -37.12 6.95
C LEU A 69 -4.86 -35.92 7.84
N TYR A 70 -4.52 -35.99 9.13
CA TYR A 70 -4.71 -34.89 10.06
C TYR A 70 -3.87 -33.66 9.69
N GLY A 71 -2.59 -33.87 9.36
CA GLY A 71 -1.69 -32.81 8.89
C GLY A 71 -2.19 -32.16 7.61
N GLY A 72 -2.69 -32.95 6.65
CA GLY A 72 -3.29 -32.46 5.41
C GLY A 72 -4.56 -31.63 5.66
N ALA A 73 -5.46 -32.11 6.52
CA ALA A 73 -6.68 -31.37 6.89
C ALA A 73 -6.38 -30.07 7.64
N ALA A 74 -5.42 -30.10 8.58
CA ALA A 74 -4.96 -28.91 9.30
C ALA A 74 -4.33 -27.89 8.35
N ALA A 75 -3.51 -28.33 7.39
CA ALA A 75 -2.91 -27.46 6.39
C ALA A 75 -3.96 -26.79 5.50
N LEU A 76 -4.98 -27.54 5.04
CA LEU A 76 -6.10 -26.99 4.26
C LEU A 76 -6.92 -25.97 5.07
N TYR A 77 -7.17 -26.24 6.35
CA TYR A 77 -7.88 -25.33 7.24
C TYR A 77 -7.09 -24.04 7.51
N LEU A 78 -5.77 -24.15 7.73
CA LEU A 78 -4.91 -22.99 7.92
C LEU A 78 -4.72 -22.20 6.61
N SER A 79 -4.70 -22.87 5.46
CA SER A 79 -4.60 -22.23 4.14
C SER A 79 -5.87 -21.47 3.76
N THR A 80 -7.04 -21.90 4.23
CA THR A 80 -8.32 -21.20 4.00
C THR A 80 -8.57 -20.03 4.96
N LYS A 81 -7.65 -19.80 5.91
CA LYS A 81 -7.74 -18.72 6.88
C LYS A 81 -7.32 -17.39 6.26
N GLU A 82 -8.23 -16.80 5.51
CA GLU A 82 -8.10 -15.45 4.99
C GLU A 82 -8.27 -14.40 6.09
N ASN A 83 -7.60 -13.25 5.94
CA ASN A 83 -7.82 -12.06 6.78
C ASN A 83 -9.17 -11.39 6.44
N ARG A 84 -10.27 -12.09 6.70
CA ARG A 84 -11.62 -11.54 6.57
C ARG A 84 -11.94 -10.65 7.78
N ARG A 85 -12.69 -9.58 7.54
CA ARG A 85 -13.18 -8.66 8.57
C ARG A 85 -14.70 -8.72 8.65
N PRO A 86 -15.26 -9.83 9.17
CA PRO A 86 -16.71 -10.01 9.22
C PRO A 86 -17.36 -8.91 10.06
N GLY A 87 -18.40 -8.28 9.54
CA GLY A 87 -19.12 -7.17 10.18
C GLY A 87 -18.51 -5.78 9.95
N GLU A 88 -17.38 -5.66 9.24
CA GLU A 88 -16.80 -4.37 8.81
C GLU A 88 -16.93 -4.16 7.28
N GLU A 89 -17.93 -4.78 6.65
CA GLU A 89 -18.08 -4.80 5.19
C GLU A 89 -18.35 -3.41 4.59
N HIS A 90 -19.08 -2.56 5.31
CA HIS A 90 -19.33 -1.18 4.93
C HIS A 90 -18.23 -0.20 5.38
N GLY A 91 -17.10 -0.72 5.87
CA GLY A 91 -15.97 0.04 6.35
C GLY A 91 -15.93 0.19 7.87
N SER A 92 -14.72 0.14 8.42
CA SER A 92 -14.45 0.22 9.85
C SER A 92 -14.12 1.65 10.31
N ALA A 93 -14.60 2.65 9.57
CA ALA A 93 -14.26 4.04 9.82
C ALA A 93 -14.82 4.48 11.18
N ARG A 94 -13.97 5.11 12.00
CA ARG A 94 -14.36 5.60 13.33
C ARG A 94 -13.67 6.91 13.63
N TRP A 95 -14.33 7.73 14.44
CA TRP A 95 -13.72 8.95 14.97
C TRP A 95 -12.50 8.59 15.81
N GLY A 96 -11.35 9.14 15.42
CA GLY A 96 -10.08 8.94 16.12
C GLY A 96 -9.85 10.07 17.13
N SER A 97 -9.24 9.75 18.27
CA SER A 97 -8.78 10.78 19.18
C SER A 97 -7.51 11.46 18.64
N PRO A 98 -7.41 12.81 18.64
CA PRO A 98 -6.23 13.51 18.14
C PRO A 98 -4.93 13.09 18.83
N ARG A 99 -4.98 12.82 20.14
CA ARG A 99 -3.82 12.36 20.93
C ARG A 99 -3.29 11.02 20.45
N GLN A 100 -4.16 10.03 20.20
CA GLN A 100 -3.74 8.72 19.70
C GLN A 100 -3.19 8.81 18.26
N LEU A 101 -3.80 9.64 17.41
CA LEU A 101 -3.32 9.87 16.05
C LEU A 101 -1.90 10.49 16.05
N CYS A 102 -1.68 11.52 16.87
CA CYS A 102 -0.36 12.11 17.03
C CYS A 102 0.66 11.11 17.60
N ALA A 103 0.31 10.35 18.65
CA ALA A 103 1.22 9.35 19.21
C ALA A 103 1.66 8.31 18.17
N LYS A 104 0.78 7.99 17.21
CA LYS A 104 1.06 7.01 16.17
C LYS A 104 1.81 7.59 14.96
N TYR A 105 1.46 8.79 14.51
CA TYR A 105 1.88 9.32 13.20
C TYR A 105 2.85 10.49 13.28
N ARG A 106 2.92 11.20 14.40
CA ARG A 106 3.81 12.36 14.57
C ARG A 106 5.25 11.89 14.72
N ASP A 107 6.18 12.56 14.04
CA ASP A 107 7.60 12.40 14.31
C ASP A 107 8.03 13.19 15.56
N LYS A 108 9.07 12.72 16.26
CA LYS A 108 9.58 13.40 17.46
C LYS A 108 10.13 14.78 17.13
N ASP A 109 10.75 14.92 15.96
CA ASP A 109 11.28 16.18 15.47
C ASP A 109 10.15 17.05 14.89
N PRO A 110 9.84 18.23 15.46
CA PRO A 110 8.78 19.11 14.97
C PRO A 110 8.96 19.56 13.53
N MET A 111 10.21 19.64 13.04
CA MET A 111 10.51 20.06 11.66
C MET A 111 10.15 18.95 10.67
N LYS A 112 10.23 17.67 11.06
CA LYS A 112 9.93 16.52 10.19
C LYS A 112 8.45 16.15 10.14
N ASN A 113 7.57 17.12 10.36
CA ASN A 113 6.13 16.92 10.42
C ASN A 113 5.38 17.90 9.51
N THR A 114 4.33 17.42 8.84
CA THR A 114 3.28 18.23 8.21
C THR A 114 2.21 18.58 9.24
N ILE A 115 1.77 19.83 9.25
CA ILE A 115 0.69 20.33 10.11
C ILE A 115 -0.65 20.07 9.41
N LEU A 116 -1.50 19.26 10.06
CA LEU A 116 -2.86 18.97 9.57
C LEU A 116 -3.90 19.82 10.30
N THR A 117 -3.79 19.91 11.63
CA THR A 117 -4.64 20.75 12.50
C THR A 117 -3.80 21.27 13.67
N GLN A 118 -4.42 22.06 14.56
CA GLN A 118 -3.77 22.51 15.81
C GLN A 118 -3.25 21.32 16.65
N ASN A 119 -3.96 20.18 16.62
CA ASN A 119 -3.71 19.04 17.48
C ASN A 119 -3.20 17.79 16.75
N VAL A 120 -3.15 17.81 15.42
CA VAL A 120 -2.77 16.64 14.60
C VAL A 120 -1.64 17.02 13.64
N ARG A 121 -0.58 16.20 13.67
CA ARG A 121 0.59 16.30 12.79
C ARG A 121 0.93 14.92 12.25
N MET A 122 1.52 14.88 11.06
CA MET A 122 1.94 13.64 10.42
C MET A 122 3.42 13.75 10.01
N GLY A 123 4.22 12.76 10.38
CA GLY A 123 5.64 12.73 10.02
C GLY A 123 5.86 12.62 8.51
N LEU A 124 6.94 13.21 8.01
CA LEU A 124 7.30 13.16 6.59
C LEU A 124 7.85 11.79 6.13
N ASN A 125 8.14 10.88 7.07
CA ASN A 125 8.63 9.54 6.74
C ASN A 125 7.49 8.54 6.57
N GLY A 126 6.98 8.47 5.33
CA GLY A 126 5.92 7.54 4.91
C GLY A 126 6.18 6.06 5.23
N LYS A 127 7.47 5.63 5.23
CA LYS A 127 7.86 4.24 5.49
C LYS A 127 7.63 3.86 6.96
N LYS A 128 7.87 4.78 7.89
CA LYS A 128 7.75 4.55 9.33
C LYS A 128 6.32 4.18 9.74
N HIS A 129 5.34 4.87 9.18
CA HIS A 129 3.92 4.62 9.50
C HIS A 129 3.18 3.84 8.40
N ARG A 130 3.86 3.47 7.30
CA ARG A 130 3.29 2.76 6.14
C ARG A 130 2.03 3.43 5.60
N ARG A 131 2.05 4.77 5.45
CA ARG A 131 0.93 5.54 4.86
C ARG A 131 1.42 6.49 3.79
N ASN A 132 0.56 6.72 2.81
CA ASN A 132 0.74 7.78 1.84
C ASN A 132 0.55 9.14 2.53
N LEU A 133 1.38 10.11 2.17
CA LEU A 133 1.37 11.47 2.69
C LEU A 133 0.57 12.44 1.82
N LEU A 134 0.04 11.96 0.69
CA LEU A 134 -0.87 12.74 -0.16
C LEU A 134 -2.06 13.24 0.68
N GLN A 135 -2.23 14.56 0.68
CA GLN A 135 -3.28 15.25 1.42
C GLN A 135 -4.19 15.99 0.45
N ILE A 136 -5.49 15.73 0.56
CA ILE A 136 -6.52 16.42 -0.21
C ILE A 136 -7.29 17.30 0.78
N VAL A 137 -7.24 18.61 0.57
CA VAL A 137 -7.91 19.59 1.43
C VAL A 137 -9.13 20.15 0.69
N ILE A 138 -10.32 19.80 1.18
CA ILE A 138 -11.59 20.20 0.60
C ILE A 138 -12.22 21.28 1.49
N GLY A 139 -12.72 22.33 0.87
CA GLY A 139 -13.45 23.40 1.56
C GLY A 139 -13.98 24.42 0.57
N GLY A 140 -15.04 25.14 0.94
CA GLY A 140 -15.64 26.19 0.11
C GLY A 140 -14.68 27.36 -0.19
N SER A 141 -15.13 28.27 -1.05
CA SER A 141 -14.46 29.58 -1.18
C SER A 141 -14.48 30.31 0.17
N GLY A 142 -13.41 31.03 0.52
CA GLY A 142 -13.32 31.73 1.82
C GLY A 142 -13.07 30.83 3.04
N ALA A 143 -13.10 29.50 2.92
CA ALA A 143 -12.85 28.58 4.05
C ALA A 143 -11.43 28.62 4.64
N GLY A 144 -10.54 29.46 4.09
CA GLY A 144 -9.21 29.69 4.63
C GLY A 144 -8.19 28.58 4.34
N LYS A 145 -8.43 27.70 3.37
CA LYS A 145 -7.49 26.62 2.95
C LYS A 145 -6.04 27.12 2.82
N THR A 146 -5.88 28.23 2.09
CA THR A 146 -4.58 28.88 1.86
C THR A 146 -3.95 29.37 3.16
N ARG A 147 -4.73 30.03 4.03
CA ARG A 147 -4.21 30.66 5.26
C ARG A 147 -3.96 29.67 6.39
N PHE A 148 -4.81 28.67 6.57
CA PHE A 148 -4.74 27.74 7.70
C PHE A 148 -3.98 26.46 7.39
N PHE A 149 -3.87 26.06 6.12
CA PHE A 149 -3.16 24.85 5.73
C PHE A 149 -1.91 25.13 4.90
N CYS A 150 -2.01 25.84 3.77
CA CYS A 150 -0.86 26.03 2.87
C CYS A 150 0.25 26.89 3.50
N LYS A 151 -0.09 28.08 4.02
CA LYS A 151 0.89 29.02 4.58
C LYS A 151 1.67 28.41 5.77
N PRO A 152 1.03 27.83 6.80
CA PRO A 152 1.76 27.25 7.92
C PRO A 152 2.72 26.14 7.51
N ASN A 153 2.32 25.28 6.56
CA ASN A 153 3.19 24.19 6.09
C ASN A 153 4.39 24.71 5.27
N LEU A 154 4.22 25.74 4.43
CA LEU A 154 5.37 26.36 3.74
C LEU A 154 6.30 27.07 4.72
N MET A 155 5.74 27.76 5.71
CA MET A 155 6.51 28.49 6.72
C MET A 155 7.31 27.57 7.64
N GLN A 156 7.01 26.26 7.68
CA GLN A 156 7.85 25.29 8.39
C GLN A 156 9.23 25.12 7.74
N ALA A 157 9.40 25.46 6.45
CA ALA A 157 10.70 25.41 5.77
C ALA A 157 11.46 24.08 6.00
N ASN A 158 10.74 22.95 5.91
CA ASN A 158 11.25 21.63 6.28
C ASN A 158 11.58 20.72 5.09
N CYS A 159 11.17 21.09 3.88
CA CYS A 159 11.49 20.38 2.65
C CYS A 159 11.52 21.35 1.45
N SER A 160 11.84 20.83 0.27
CA SER A 160 11.71 21.57 -0.98
C SER A 160 10.24 21.66 -1.39
N PHE A 161 9.82 22.83 -1.86
CA PHE A 161 8.43 23.08 -2.23
C PHE A 161 8.30 23.40 -3.72
N LEU A 162 7.27 22.83 -4.34
CA LEU A 162 6.75 23.26 -5.64
C LEU A 162 5.33 23.75 -5.41
N VAL A 163 5.07 25.01 -5.72
CA VAL A 163 3.79 25.67 -5.41
C VAL A 163 3.21 26.25 -6.69
N THR A 164 2.00 25.85 -7.03
CA THR A 164 1.20 26.47 -8.09
C THR A 164 0.37 27.59 -7.46
N ASP A 165 0.74 28.84 -7.71
CA ASP A 165 0.12 30.03 -7.09
C ASP A 165 -0.48 30.96 -8.15
N PRO A 166 -1.71 30.70 -8.63
CA PRO A 166 -2.31 31.47 -9.72
C PRO A 166 -2.55 32.94 -9.38
N LYS A 167 -2.52 33.33 -8.10
CA LYS A 167 -2.74 34.72 -7.64
C LYS A 167 -1.46 35.39 -7.15
N GLY A 168 -0.35 34.67 -7.03
CA GLY A 168 0.89 35.18 -6.43
C GLY A 168 0.75 35.55 -4.93
N GLU A 169 -0.30 35.12 -4.24
CA GLU A 169 -0.55 35.45 -2.83
C GLU A 169 0.37 34.67 -1.87
N MET A 170 0.75 33.44 -2.25
CA MET A 170 1.63 32.58 -1.46
C MET A 170 3.07 33.04 -1.58
N LEU A 171 3.51 33.34 -2.81
CA LEU A 171 4.86 33.85 -3.07
C LEU A 171 5.09 35.13 -2.26
N ARG A 172 4.22 36.13 -2.40
CA ARG A 172 4.32 37.41 -1.67
C ARG A 172 4.34 37.24 -0.14
N ALA A 173 3.57 36.28 0.39
CA ALA A 173 3.46 36.10 1.83
C ALA A 173 4.62 35.31 2.46
N VAL A 174 5.22 34.36 1.73
CA VAL A 174 6.14 33.37 2.33
C VAL A 174 7.56 33.49 1.79
N ALA A 175 7.78 34.10 0.62
CA ALA A 175 9.11 34.25 0.03
C ALA A 175 10.14 34.93 0.97
N PRO A 176 9.83 36.05 1.66
CA PRO A 176 10.81 36.68 2.54
C PRO A 176 11.33 35.75 3.64
N LEU A 177 10.44 34.93 4.22
CA LEU A 177 10.82 33.95 5.24
C LEU A 177 11.68 32.83 4.66
N LEU A 178 11.33 32.30 3.49
CA LEU A 178 12.08 31.21 2.87
C LEU A 178 13.49 31.65 2.46
N ILE A 179 13.64 32.88 1.94
CA ILE A 179 14.96 33.47 1.65
C ILE A 179 15.80 33.55 2.92
N GLN A 180 15.23 34.03 4.04
CA GLN A 180 15.92 34.07 5.34
C GLN A 180 16.32 32.67 5.84
N LYS A 181 15.56 31.63 5.48
CA LYS A 181 15.87 30.23 5.77
C LYS A 181 16.85 29.60 4.78
N GLY A 182 17.40 30.37 3.84
CA GLY A 182 18.42 29.93 2.89
C GLY A 182 17.86 29.25 1.63
N TYR A 183 16.57 29.41 1.33
CA TYR A 183 15.99 28.85 0.12
C TYR A 183 16.33 29.71 -1.10
N ILE A 184 16.66 29.03 -2.20
CA ILE A 184 16.68 29.64 -3.53
C ILE A 184 15.27 29.54 -4.08
N ILE A 185 14.63 30.69 -4.28
CA ILE A 185 13.29 30.78 -4.86
C ILE A 185 13.43 30.98 -6.36
N LYS A 186 12.70 30.15 -7.12
CA LYS A 186 12.56 30.28 -8.57
C LYS A 186 11.10 30.45 -8.90
N VAL A 187 10.79 31.46 -9.71
CA VAL A 187 9.42 31.84 -10.07
C VAL A 187 9.25 31.64 -11.56
N PHE A 188 8.26 30.84 -11.95
CA PHE A 188 7.87 30.68 -13.34
C PHE A 188 6.52 31.39 -13.54
N ASP A 189 6.59 32.64 -14.00
CA ASP A 189 5.42 33.49 -14.26
C ASP A 189 5.07 33.46 -15.75
N LEU A 190 3.86 33.00 -16.04
CA LEU A 190 3.32 32.90 -17.40
C LEU A 190 2.57 34.16 -17.85
N ILE A 191 2.32 35.09 -16.93
CA ILE A 191 1.60 36.36 -17.20
C ILE A 191 2.61 37.46 -17.50
N ASP A 192 3.65 37.58 -16.67
CA ASP A 192 4.72 38.57 -16.84
C ASP A 192 6.09 37.88 -16.96
N PRO A 193 6.49 37.48 -18.18
CA PRO A 193 7.77 36.79 -18.40
C PRO A 193 9.00 37.62 -18.03
N ALA A 194 8.90 38.95 -17.99
CA ALA A 194 10.02 39.82 -17.64
C ALA A 194 10.41 39.67 -16.15
N ASN A 195 9.44 39.29 -15.31
CA ASN A 195 9.62 39.05 -13.88
C ASN A 195 9.72 37.55 -13.53
N SER A 196 9.82 36.68 -14.54
CA SER A 196 9.96 35.23 -14.39
C SER A 196 11.42 34.78 -14.51
N ASP A 197 11.80 33.76 -13.75
CA ASP A 197 12.95 32.94 -14.13
C ASP A 197 12.66 32.22 -15.44
N ALA A 198 13.66 32.16 -16.32
CA ALA A 198 13.57 31.39 -17.55
C ALA A 198 13.69 29.89 -17.27
N PHE A 199 12.85 29.10 -17.94
CA PHE A 199 12.93 27.64 -17.92
C PHE A 199 13.20 27.12 -19.35
N ASN A 200 14.35 26.46 -19.52
CA ASN A 200 14.68 25.76 -20.77
C ASN A 200 14.56 24.24 -20.54
N PRO A 201 13.63 23.54 -21.21
CA PRO A 201 13.47 22.09 -21.07
C PRO A 201 14.53 21.29 -21.86
N PHE A 202 15.19 21.87 -22.87
CA PHE A 202 16.10 21.13 -23.76
C PHE A 202 17.28 20.43 -23.05
N PRO A 203 17.94 21.05 -22.05
CA PRO A 203 19.00 20.37 -21.29
C PRO A 203 18.54 19.13 -20.51
N TYR A 204 17.24 18.97 -20.29
CA TYR A 204 16.67 17.83 -19.57
C TYR A 204 16.27 16.67 -20.49
N ILE A 205 16.33 16.85 -21.82
CA ILE A 205 16.05 15.80 -22.79
C ILE A 205 17.31 14.96 -22.97
N ARG A 206 17.27 13.70 -22.52
CA ARG A 206 18.42 12.78 -22.61
C ARG A 206 18.25 11.71 -23.66
N ASP A 207 17.00 11.35 -23.97
CA ASP A 207 16.65 10.34 -24.94
C ASP A 207 15.40 10.74 -25.73
N ASP A 208 15.11 10.00 -26.80
CA ASP A 208 13.93 10.24 -27.65
C ASP A 208 12.62 10.12 -26.87
N LYS A 209 12.60 9.33 -25.79
CA LYS A 209 11.41 9.17 -24.94
C LYS A 209 11.10 10.46 -24.19
N ASP A 210 12.10 11.17 -23.71
CA ASP A 210 11.95 12.45 -23.03
C ASP A 210 11.50 13.56 -24.00
N ALA A 211 12.01 13.56 -25.23
CA ALA A 211 11.51 14.43 -26.30
C ALA A 211 10.03 14.15 -26.58
N MET A 212 9.66 12.88 -26.73
CA MET A 212 8.27 12.48 -26.95
C MET A 212 7.35 12.85 -25.78
N LYS A 213 7.82 12.75 -24.53
CA LYS A 213 7.07 13.19 -23.34
C LYS A 213 6.85 14.70 -23.34
N LEU A 214 7.87 15.49 -23.65
CA LEU A 214 7.75 16.95 -23.71
C LEU A 214 6.70 17.36 -24.74
N VAL A 215 6.80 16.79 -25.95
CA VAL A 215 5.87 17.06 -27.05
C VAL A 215 4.45 16.62 -26.72
N HIS A 216 4.27 15.42 -26.16
CA HIS A 216 2.98 14.94 -25.71
C HIS A 216 2.38 15.83 -24.60
N ASN A 217 3.20 16.29 -23.66
CA ASN A 217 2.77 17.21 -22.61
C ASN A 217 2.33 18.58 -23.18
N LEU A 218 3.03 19.09 -24.19
CA LEU A 218 2.64 20.33 -24.87
C LEU A 218 1.28 20.16 -25.56
N ILE A 219 1.14 19.14 -26.43
CA ILE A 219 -0.10 18.86 -27.16
C ILE A 219 -1.26 18.71 -26.18
N ARG A 220 -1.12 17.85 -25.16
CA ARG A 220 -2.18 17.57 -24.19
C ARG A 220 -2.64 18.80 -23.41
N ASN A 221 -1.73 19.74 -23.13
CA ASN A 221 -2.07 20.97 -22.41
C ASN A 221 -2.64 22.07 -23.32
N THR A 222 -2.45 21.98 -24.64
CA THR A 222 -3.01 22.92 -25.62
C THR A 222 -4.31 22.44 -26.29
N THR A 223 -4.61 21.14 -26.24
CA THR A 223 -5.86 20.59 -26.80
C THR A 223 -7.05 20.84 -25.84
N PRO A 224 -8.13 21.50 -26.28
CA PRO A 224 -9.31 21.72 -25.45
C PRO A 224 -9.98 20.40 -25.05
N LYS A 225 -10.41 20.28 -23.78
CA LYS A 225 -10.96 19.03 -23.20
C LYS A 225 -12.22 18.47 -23.91
N ASN A 226 -12.90 19.28 -24.71
CA ASN A 226 -14.11 18.92 -25.45
C ASN A 226 -13.94 19.07 -26.98
N ALA A 227 -12.72 19.31 -27.48
CA ALA A 227 -12.50 19.28 -28.91
C ALA A 227 -12.48 17.82 -29.36
N SER A 228 -13.50 17.39 -30.12
CA SER A 228 -13.36 16.20 -30.95
C SER A 228 -12.26 16.51 -31.96
N ASN A 229 -11.05 16.03 -31.69
CA ASN A 229 -9.92 16.24 -32.59
C ASN A 229 -10.17 15.37 -33.83
N ASN A 230 -10.83 15.94 -34.83
CA ASN A 230 -11.24 15.25 -36.05
C ASN A 230 -10.06 15.00 -37.01
N ASP A 231 -8.83 15.30 -36.57
CA ASP A 231 -7.64 15.21 -37.40
C ASP A 231 -6.49 14.47 -36.67
N PRO A 232 -6.37 13.14 -36.88
CA PRO A 232 -5.26 12.33 -36.37
C PRO A 232 -3.90 12.71 -36.96
N PHE A 233 -3.88 13.61 -37.94
CA PHE A 233 -2.70 14.03 -38.67
C PHE A 233 -1.63 14.64 -37.75
N TRP A 234 -2.00 15.53 -36.81
CA TRP A 234 -1.02 16.20 -35.95
C TRP A 234 -0.42 15.29 -34.87
N GLU A 235 -1.18 14.35 -34.33
CA GLU A 235 -0.64 13.34 -33.38
C GLU A 235 0.31 12.35 -34.09
N SER A 236 0.01 12.01 -35.35
CA SER A 236 0.80 11.06 -36.15
C SER A 236 2.03 11.71 -36.78
N ALA A 237 1.90 12.92 -37.32
CA ALA A 237 2.99 13.68 -37.93
C ALA A 237 4.05 14.11 -36.90
N THR A 238 3.61 14.41 -35.67
CA THR A 238 4.55 14.76 -34.60
C THR A 238 5.30 13.54 -34.08
N ARG A 239 4.67 12.36 -34.07
CA ARG A 239 5.33 11.07 -33.77
C ARG A 239 6.32 10.64 -34.87
N SER A 240 6.03 10.93 -36.13
CA SER A 240 6.90 10.55 -37.25
C SER A 240 8.06 11.51 -37.47
N HIS A 241 7.87 12.84 -37.31
CA HIS A 241 8.93 13.82 -37.52
C HIS A 241 10.06 13.76 -36.49
N THR A 242 9.82 13.31 -35.26
CA THR A 242 10.88 13.11 -34.26
C THR A 242 11.84 11.96 -34.60
N ASN A 243 11.41 10.98 -35.39
CA ASN A 243 12.28 9.90 -35.86
C ASN A 243 13.13 10.29 -37.09
N THR A 244 12.87 11.46 -37.69
CA THR A 244 13.55 11.94 -38.90
C THR A 244 14.41 13.18 -38.66
N ILE A 245 14.52 13.68 -37.43
CA ILE A 245 15.50 14.73 -37.11
C ILE A 245 16.89 14.09 -37.20
N PRO A 246 17.77 14.56 -38.10
CA PRO A 246 19.10 13.99 -38.28
C PRO A 246 19.86 14.03 -36.96
N GLN A 247 20.48 12.91 -36.61
CA GLN A 247 21.45 12.82 -35.52
C GLN A 247 22.55 13.86 -35.74
N GLY A 248 22.54 14.95 -34.97
CA GLY A 248 23.52 16.00 -35.18
C GLY A 248 23.28 17.29 -34.39
N VAL A 249 23.29 17.22 -33.06
CA VAL A 249 23.63 18.38 -32.23
C VAL A 249 24.64 17.94 -31.17
N LYS A 250 25.93 18.00 -31.54
CA LYS A 250 27.02 18.12 -30.57
C LYS A 250 27.00 19.55 -30.05
N LEU A 251 26.79 19.72 -28.75
CA LEU A 251 27.18 20.94 -28.05
C LEU A 251 28.06 20.56 -26.86
N CYS A 252 29.26 21.14 -26.87
CA CYS A 252 30.34 20.98 -25.91
C CYS A 252 30.36 22.18 -24.94
N GLY A 253 30.71 21.91 -23.67
CA GLY A 253 31.14 22.88 -22.64
C GLY A 253 30.02 23.45 -21.76
N ARG A 254 30.13 23.56 -20.42
CA ARG A 254 31.17 23.23 -19.43
C ARG A 254 30.60 22.29 -18.37
#